data_AF-A0A3A8SUV0-F1
#
_entry.id   AF-A0A3A8SUV0-F1
#
_cell.length_a   1.000
_cell.length_b   1.000
_cell.length_c   1.000
_cell.angle_alpha   90.00
_cell.angle_beta   90.00
_cell.angle_gamma   90.00
#
_symmetry.space_group_name_H-M   'P 1'
#
loop_
_entity.id
_entity.type
_entity.pdbx_description
1 polymer ?
#
loop_
_entity_poly.entity_id
_entity_poly.type
_entity_poly.pdbx_seq_one_letter_code
_entity_poly.pdbx_strand_id
1 'polypeptide(L)'
;MRVRHGDVWEDYPTHAYTWIRPNENWPKDFDIEPVFTFCNSDSPPGELREGARGLCVNVDFESFAKGSGPADYAIDGTVQVPAEGWMTINNNVDFQAGPGHSPGLKEAWTRSFCPEAEGEEDATQRVSGRFVLEENSEDRLRGHLELTVEGQTGGTCPGDAAEVDLDFDFEN
;
A
#
# COMPACT_ATOMS: atom_id res chain seq x y z
N MET A 1 1.27 7.76 8.30
CA MET A 1 2.17 7.44 7.16
C MET A 1 3.26 8.49 7.08
N ARG A 2 4.50 8.08 6.87
CA ARG A 2 5.64 9.00 6.76
C ARG A 2 6.72 8.46 5.84
N VAL A 3 7.47 9.37 5.23
CA VAL A 3 8.60 9.06 4.35
C VAL A 3 9.84 9.79 4.85
N ARG A 4 11.00 9.14 4.75
CA ARG A 4 12.29 9.73 5.14
C ARG A 4 13.02 10.28 3.93
N HIS A 5 13.61 11.46 4.07
CA HIS A 5 14.53 12.08 3.12
C HIS A 5 15.81 12.48 3.85
N GLY A 6 16.89 11.73 3.64
CA GLY A 6 18.11 11.81 4.44
C GLY A 6 17.83 11.53 5.92
N ASP A 7 18.04 12.55 6.76
CA ASP A 7 17.81 12.47 8.21
C ASP A 7 16.42 12.99 8.64
N VAL A 8 15.60 13.46 7.70
CA VAL A 8 14.30 14.10 7.98
C VAL A 8 13.15 13.14 7.70
N TRP A 9 12.23 13.01 8.65
CA TRP A 9 10.95 12.34 8.43
C TRP A 9 9.87 13.37 8.11
N GLU A 10 9.10 13.08 7.06
CA GLU A 10 7.96 13.88 6.61
C GLU A 10 6.68 13.06 6.80
N ASP A 11 5.74 13.61 7.56
CA ASP A 11 4.47 12.97 7.87
C ASP A 11 3.38 13.36 6.85
N TYR A 12 2.59 12.37 6.44
CA TYR A 12 1.39 12.54 5.63
C TYR A 12 0.16 12.17 6.48
N PRO A 13 -0.40 13.14 7.22
CA PRO A 13 -1.44 12.88 8.20
C PRO A 13 -2.84 12.79 7.59
N THR A 14 -3.03 13.33 6.38
CA THR A 14 -4.36 13.48 5.81
C THR A 14 -4.71 12.29 4.95
N HIS A 15 -5.82 11.63 5.25
CA HIS A 15 -6.40 10.62 4.36
C HIS A 15 -6.75 11.25 3.01
N ALA A 16 -6.13 10.74 1.94
CA ALA A 16 -6.40 11.19 0.58
C ALA A 16 -7.51 10.33 -0.04
N TYR A 17 -7.31 9.01 -0.04
CA TYR A 17 -8.32 8.04 -0.45
C TYR A 17 -7.94 6.64 0.01
N THR A 18 -8.94 5.77 0.07
CA THR A 18 -8.76 4.33 0.23
C THR A 18 -9.62 3.60 -0.77
N TRP A 19 -9.05 2.61 -1.45
CA TRP A 19 -9.75 1.78 -2.42
C TRP A 19 -9.59 0.31 -2.10
N ILE A 20 -10.68 -0.44 -2.30
CA ILE A 20 -10.69 -1.89 -2.39
C ILE A 20 -11.12 -2.18 -3.83
N ARG A 21 -10.21 -2.72 -4.65
CA ARG A 21 -10.48 -2.95 -6.07
C ARG A 21 -10.05 -4.35 -6.52
N PRO A 22 -10.67 -4.89 -7.58
CA PRO A 22 -10.12 -6.03 -8.32
C PRO A 22 -8.68 -5.78 -8.73
N ASN A 23 -7.86 -6.83 -8.80
CA ASN A 23 -6.63 -6.76 -9.56
C ASN A 23 -6.95 -6.59 -11.07
N GLU A 24 -6.56 -5.46 -11.67
CA GLU A 24 -7.00 -5.03 -13.02
C GLU A 24 -6.49 -5.90 -14.17
N ASN A 25 -5.57 -6.84 -13.91
CA ASN A 25 -4.91 -7.65 -14.94
C ASN A 25 -5.58 -9.00 -15.26
N TRP A 26 -6.73 -9.34 -14.65
CA TRP A 26 -7.37 -10.66 -14.82
C TRP A 26 -8.67 -10.57 -15.65
N PRO A 27 -8.99 -11.58 -16.49
CA PRO A 27 -10.26 -11.65 -17.20
C PRO A 27 -11.42 -11.56 -16.19
N LYS A 28 -12.46 -10.78 -16.52
CA LYS A 28 -13.66 -10.48 -15.70
C LYS A 28 -14.43 -11.69 -15.14
N ASP A 29 -14.02 -12.90 -15.49
CA ASP A 29 -14.68 -14.16 -15.18
C ASP A 29 -13.95 -14.99 -14.10
N PHE A 30 -12.84 -14.48 -13.54
CA PHE A 30 -12.07 -15.12 -12.46
C PHE A 30 -11.98 -14.22 -11.22
N ASP A 31 -11.83 -14.87 -10.06
CA ASP A 31 -11.99 -14.29 -8.73
C ASP A 31 -11.32 -12.93 -8.55
N ILE A 32 -12.11 -12.01 -8.00
CA ILE A 32 -11.88 -10.56 -7.96
C ILE A 32 -11.13 -10.24 -6.66
N GLU A 33 -9.89 -10.71 -6.55
CA GLU A 33 -9.15 -10.57 -5.29
C GLU A 33 -8.90 -9.09 -4.98
N PRO A 34 -9.26 -8.62 -3.77
CA PRO A 34 -9.20 -7.22 -3.43
C PRO A 34 -7.77 -6.80 -3.17
N VAL A 35 -7.33 -5.79 -3.89
CA VAL A 35 -6.18 -4.99 -3.49
C VAL A 35 -6.68 -3.86 -2.61
N PHE A 36 -6.14 -3.80 -1.40
CA PHE A 36 -6.31 -2.67 -0.49
C PHE A 36 -5.25 -1.62 -0.80
N THR A 37 -5.70 -0.44 -1.21
CA THR A 37 -4.82 0.73 -1.40
C THR A 37 -5.22 1.80 -0.41
N PHE A 38 -4.29 2.22 0.43
CA PHE A 38 -4.48 3.34 1.35
C PHE A 38 -3.51 4.45 0.96
N CYS A 39 -3.99 5.67 0.82
CA CYS A 39 -3.15 6.81 0.48
C CYS A 39 -3.39 7.97 1.44
N ASN A 40 -2.31 8.51 1.98
CA ASN A 40 -2.30 9.77 2.71
C ASN A 40 -1.47 10.82 1.97
N SER A 41 -1.78 12.08 2.21
CA SER A 41 -1.03 13.23 1.71
C SER A 41 -0.82 14.32 2.76
N ASP A 42 -0.02 15.31 2.38
CA ASP A 42 0.11 16.60 3.05
C ASP A 42 -1.02 17.59 2.74
N SER A 43 -1.89 17.23 1.80
CA SER A 43 -2.94 18.11 1.27
C SER A 43 -4.29 17.81 1.92
N PRO A 44 -5.22 18.80 1.98
CA PRO A 44 -6.55 18.57 2.53
C PRO A 44 -7.33 17.47 1.78
N PRO A 45 -8.29 16.79 2.45
CA PRO A 45 -9.05 15.72 1.83
C PRO A 45 -9.80 16.20 0.57
N GLY A 46 -9.76 15.41 -0.50
CA GLY A 46 -10.47 15.70 -1.75
C GLY A 46 -9.81 16.72 -2.68
N GLU A 47 -8.65 17.28 -2.32
CA GLU A 47 -7.86 18.18 -3.16
C GLU A 47 -6.41 17.72 -3.25
N LEU A 48 -6.05 16.99 -4.31
CA LEU A 48 -4.64 16.83 -4.69
C LEU A 48 -4.19 18.12 -5.37
N ARG A 49 -3.58 19.01 -4.59
CA ARG A 49 -3.10 20.31 -5.08
C ARG A 49 -1.80 20.17 -5.85
N GLU A 50 -1.47 21.21 -6.61
CA GLU A 50 -0.13 21.42 -7.16
C GLU A 50 0.91 21.37 -6.02
N GLY A 51 2.00 20.63 -6.21
CA GLY A 51 2.99 20.37 -5.16
C GLY A 51 2.56 19.44 -4.02
N ALA A 52 1.37 18.83 -4.04
CA ALA A 52 0.96 17.86 -3.02
C ALA A 52 1.92 16.66 -2.99
N ARG A 53 2.20 16.15 -1.79
CA ARG A 53 3.04 14.98 -1.59
C ARG A 53 2.30 13.96 -0.74
N GLY A 54 2.60 12.70 -0.95
CA GLY A 54 1.97 11.66 -0.16
C GLY A 54 2.61 10.29 -0.32
N LEU A 55 2.02 9.34 0.40
CA LEU A 55 2.41 7.95 0.40
C LEU A 55 1.15 7.11 0.19
N CYS A 56 1.24 6.16 -0.71
CA CYS A 56 0.28 5.08 -0.85
C CYS A 56 0.94 3.77 -0.40
N VAL A 57 0.14 2.91 0.21
CA VAL A 57 0.48 1.51 0.48
C VAL A 57 -0.54 0.62 -0.23
N ASN A 58 -0.03 -0.44 -0.85
CA ASN A 58 -0.84 -1.49 -1.47
C ASN A 58 -0.63 -2.78 -0.68
N VAL A 59 -1.71 -3.51 -0.46
CA VAL A 59 -1.73 -4.84 0.14
C VAL A 59 -2.62 -5.71 -0.72
N ASP A 60 -2.06 -6.77 -1.30
CA ASP A 60 -2.76 -7.72 -2.18
C ASP A 60 -2.70 -9.12 -1.57
N PHE A 61 -3.73 -9.92 -1.83
CA PHE A 61 -3.87 -11.28 -1.32
C PHE A 61 -3.94 -12.27 -2.48
N GLU A 62 -3.44 -13.49 -2.28
CA GLU A 62 -3.59 -14.59 -3.26
C GLU A 62 -5.00 -15.16 -3.30
N SER A 63 -5.78 -14.87 -2.26
CA SER A 63 -7.22 -15.06 -2.17
C SER A 63 -7.70 -14.36 -0.90
N PHE A 64 -8.85 -13.70 -0.97
CA PHE A 64 -9.41 -12.99 0.19
C PHE A 64 -10.82 -13.50 0.50
N ALA A 65 -10.95 -14.22 1.61
CA ALA A 65 -12.25 -14.69 2.09
C ALA A 65 -12.88 -13.63 3.01
N LYS A 66 -13.71 -12.74 2.44
CA LYS A 66 -14.56 -11.85 3.25
C LYS A 66 -15.47 -12.70 4.15
N GLY A 67 -15.76 -12.22 5.36
CA GLY A 67 -16.63 -12.94 6.31
C GLY A 67 -15.97 -14.12 7.03
N SER A 68 -14.68 -14.40 6.79
CA SER A 68 -13.96 -15.50 7.44
C SER A 68 -13.60 -15.23 8.91
N GLY A 69 -13.86 -14.01 9.41
CA GLY A 69 -13.53 -13.59 10.77
C GLY A 69 -12.12 -13.00 10.89
N PRO A 70 -11.74 -12.57 12.11
CA PRO A 70 -10.48 -11.87 12.35
C PRO A 70 -9.26 -12.67 11.89
N ALA A 71 -8.25 -11.97 11.39
CA ALA A 71 -7.03 -12.57 10.85
C ALA A 71 -5.82 -11.64 11.05
N ASP A 72 -4.63 -12.23 11.10
CA ASP A 72 -3.35 -11.51 11.24
C ASP A 72 -2.38 -12.02 10.17
N TYR A 73 -1.86 -11.10 9.36
CA TYR A 73 -0.94 -11.38 8.27
C TYR A 73 0.39 -10.69 8.53
N ALA A 74 1.44 -11.48 8.77
CA ALA A 74 2.80 -10.99 8.84
C ALA A 74 3.31 -10.64 7.44
N ILE A 75 3.97 -9.48 7.35
CA ILE A 75 4.55 -8.97 6.12
C ILE A 75 6.07 -9.05 6.27
N ASP A 76 6.73 -9.74 5.35
CA ASP A 76 8.19 -9.77 5.21
C ASP A 76 8.52 -10.05 3.74
N GLY A 77 9.38 -9.25 3.12
CA GLY A 77 9.76 -9.50 1.73
C GLY A 77 10.58 -8.40 1.09
N THR A 78 10.92 -8.61 -0.18
CA THR A 78 11.58 -7.63 -1.03
C THR A 78 10.76 -7.45 -2.30
N VAL A 79 10.69 -6.23 -2.81
CA VAL A 79 9.83 -5.91 -3.95
C VAL A 79 10.50 -4.89 -4.87
N GLN A 80 10.32 -5.08 -6.18
CA GLN A 80 10.64 -4.07 -7.19
C GLN A 80 9.37 -3.26 -7.50
N VAL A 81 9.36 -2.00 -7.10
CA VAL A 81 8.25 -1.08 -7.33
C VAL A 81 8.54 -0.25 -8.58
N PRO A 82 7.67 -0.29 -9.61
CA PRO A 82 7.93 0.40 -10.84
C PRO A 82 7.89 1.92 -10.69
N ALA A 83 8.61 2.62 -11.57
CA ALA A 83 8.65 4.08 -11.66
C ALA A 83 7.33 4.75 -12.12
N GLU A 84 6.22 4.00 -12.18
CA GLU A 84 4.98 4.48 -12.76
C GLU A 84 4.34 5.63 -11.95
N GLY A 85 3.61 6.49 -12.67
CA GLY A 85 2.84 7.59 -12.08
C GLY A 85 1.78 7.11 -11.08
N TRP A 86 1.33 8.01 -10.22
CA TRP A 86 0.42 7.69 -9.11
C TRP A 86 -0.96 7.14 -9.53
N MET A 87 -1.38 7.35 -10.79
CA MET A 87 -2.67 6.88 -11.31
C MET A 87 -2.65 5.44 -11.84
N THR A 88 -1.50 4.95 -12.31
CA THR A 88 -1.40 3.58 -12.81
C THR A 88 -1.10 2.67 -11.63
N ILE A 89 -2.01 1.75 -11.31
CA ILE A 89 -1.80 0.83 -10.18
C ILE A 89 -1.94 -0.61 -10.65
N ASN A 90 -0.89 -1.09 -11.32
CA ASN A 90 -0.74 -2.51 -11.54
C ASN A 90 -0.11 -3.17 -10.30
N ASN A 91 -0.94 -3.87 -9.52
CA ASN A 91 -0.52 -4.67 -8.36
C ASN A 91 0.05 -6.03 -8.79
N ASN A 92 1.05 -5.96 -9.67
CA ASN A 92 1.78 -7.12 -10.18
C ASN A 92 3.26 -6.78 -10.15
N VAL A 93 3.73 -6.41 -8.96
CA VAL A 93 5.13 -6.13 -8.71
C VAL A 93 5.87 -7.45 -8.53
N ASP A 94 7.19 -7.45 -8.77
CA ASP A 94 8.01 -8.61 -8.47
C ASP A 94 8.27 -8.66 -6.96
N PHE A 95 7.36 -9.30 -6.23
CA PHE A 95 7.44 -9.50 -4.79
C PHE A 95 8.06 -10.85 -4.45
N GLN A 96 9.12 -10.82 -3.66
CA GLN A 96 9.81 -12.00 -3.14
C GLN A 96 9.53 -12.09 -1.64
N ALA A 97 8.61 -12.99 -1.28
CA ALA A 97 8.26 -13.26 0.10
C ALA A 97 9.45 -13.75 0.91
N GLY A 98 9.66 -13.15 2.08
CA GLY A 98 10.67 -13.58 3.03
C GLY A 98 10.16 -14.70 3.96
N PRO A 99 11.03 -15.28 4.79
CA PRO A 99 10.67 -16.43 5.64
C PRO A 99 9.56 -16.14 6.66
N GLY A 100 9.33 -14.88 7.01
CA GLY A 100 8.30 -14.44 7.95
C GLY A 100 6.96 -14.08 7.31
N HIS A 101 6.85 -14.15 5.98
CA HIS A 101 5.64 -13.73 5.26
C HIS A 101 4.48 -14.71 5.49
N SER A 102 3.28 -14.19 5.79
CA SER A 102 2.10 -15.02 5.96
C SER A 102 1.65 -15.66 4.63
N PRO A 103 1.25 -16.95 4.63
CA PRO A 103 0.65 -17.56 3.44
C PRO A 103 -0.67 -16.87 3.07
N GLY A 104 -0.94 -16.76 1.77
CA GLY A 104 -2.15 -16.14 1.23
C GLY A 104 -2.11 -14.60 1.17
N LEU A 105 -1.17 -13.94 1.86
CA LEU A 105 -0.79 -12.57 1.54
C LEU A 105 0.17 -12.63 0.36
N LYS A 106 -0.12 -11.87 -0.70
CA LYS A 106 0.63 -11.95 -1.96
C LYS A 106 1.76 -10.93 -1.98
N GLU A 107 1.44 -9.68 -1.69
CA GLU A 107 2.40 -8.57 -1.72
C GLU A 107 1.96 -7.43 -0.82
N ALA A 108 2.93 -6.69 -0.30
CA ALA A 108 2.71 -5.40 0.31
C ALA A 108 3.87 -4.46 -0.03
N TRP A 109 3.57 -3.23 -0.40
CA TRP A 109 4.58 -2.29 -0.87
C TRP A 109 4.07 -0.85 -0.82
N THR A 110 4.99 0.11 -0.92
CA THR A 110 4.64 1.53 -0.87
C THR A 110 5.09 2.28 -2.11
N ARG A 111 4.43 3.41 -2.36
CA ARG A 111 4.88 4.40 -3.35
C ARG A 111 4.58 5.80 -2.85
N SER A 112 5.59 6.64 -2.95
CA SER A 112 5.45 8.08 -2.78
C SER A 112 4.87 8.70 -4.05
N PHE A 113 4.03 9.72 -3.92
CA PHE A 113 3.47 10.43 -5.05
C PHE A 113 3.58 11.94 -4.90
N CYS A 114 3.84 12.57 -6.04
CA CYS A 114 3.81 14.00 -6.30
C CYS A 114 3.14 14.19 -7.68
N PRO A 115 1.99 14.88 -7.78
CA PRO A 115 1.19 14.92 -9.02
C PRO A 115 1.91 15.43 -10.27
N GLU A 116 2.94 16.25 -10.10
CA GLU A 116 3.63 16.95 -11.19
C GLU A 116 4.95 16.30 -11.61
N ALA A 117 5.38 15.27 -10.88
CA ALA A 117 6.65 14.60 -11.16
C ALA A 117 6.41 13.33 -11.99
N GLU A 118 7.38 13.00 -12.84
CA GLU A 118 7.47 11.70 -13.50
C GLU A 118 8.47 10.84 -12.72
N GLY A 119 8.14 9.56 -12.52
CA GLY A 119 9.09 8.61 -11.95
C GLY A 119 10.05 8.14 -13.04
N GLU A 120 11.33 8.07 -12.71
CA GLU A 120 12.38 7.75 -13.70
C GLU A 120 12.96 6.34 -13.53
N GLU A 121 12.91 5.77 -12.32
CA GLU A 121 13.58 4.51 -11.99
C GLU A 121 12.75 3.62 -11.06
N ASP A 122 12.85 2.31 -11.27
CA ASP A 122 12.25 1.31 -10.39
C ASP A 122 12.99 1.30 -9.04
N ALA A 123 12.23 1.11 -7.96
CA ALA A 123 12.77 1.13 -6.61
C ALA A 123 12.72 -0.25 -5.97
N THR A 124 13.85 -0.69 -5.44
CA THR A 124 13.90 -1.89 -4.59
C THR A 124 13.55 -1.53 -3.15
N GLN A 125 12.54 -2.19 -2.60
CA GLN A 125 12.12 -2.04 -1.21
C GLN A 125 12.27 -3.36 -0.47
N ARG A 126 12.81 -3.31 0.75
CA ARG A 126 12.64 -4.37 1.74
C ARG A 126 11.50 -3.94 2.67
N VAL A 127 10.49 -4.79 2.80
CA VAL A 127 9.29 -4.49 3.57
C VAL A 127 9.13 -5.46 4.72
N SER A 128 8.66 -4.95 5.86
CA SER A 128 8.29 -5.77 7.01
C SER A 128 7.15 -5.12 7.80
N GLY A 129 6.30 -5.91 8.45
CA GLY A 129 5.17 -5.36 9.18
C GLY A 129 4.04 -6.35 9.42
N ARG A 130 2.82 -5.85 9.59
CA ARG A 130 1.62 -6.65 9.82
C ARG A 130 0.37 -5.98 9.26
N PHE A 131 -0.52 -6.80 8.72
CA PHE A 131 -1.89 -6.41 8.36
C PHE A 131 -2.85 -7.22 9.23
N VAL A 132 -3.56 -6.54 10.12
CA VAL A 132 -4.45 -7.16 11.10
C VAL A 132 -5.89 -6.82 10.73
N LEU A 133 -6.70 -7.84 10.48
CA LEU A 133 -8.16 -7.73 10.42
C LEU A 133 -8.70 -8.03 11.82
N GLU A 134 -9.09 -6.98 12.53
CA GLU A 134 -9.81 -7.10 13.80
C GLU A 134 -11.25 -7.56 13.57
N GLU A 135 -11.85 -7.13 12.47
CA GLU A 135 -13.16 -7.55 12.00
C GLU A 135 -13.10 -7.83 10.50
N ASN A 136 -13.53 -9.03 10.11
CA ASN A 136 -13.74 -9.42 8.73
C ASN A 136 -15.10 -10.12 8.64
N SER A 137 -16.16 -9.32 8.58
CA SER A 137 -17.52 -9.76 8.38
C SER A 137 -17.96 -9.50 6.93
N GLU A 138 -19.11 -10.04 6.53
CA GLU A 138 -19.69 -9.80 5.20
C GLU A 138 -19.95 -8.31 4.92
N ASP A 139 -20.24 -7.54 5.96
CA ASP A 139 -20.67 -6.15 5.84
C ASP A 139 -19.61 -5.15 6.31
N ARG A 140 -18.58 -5.59 7.04
CA ARG A 140 -17.58 -4.71 7.61
C ARG A 140 -16.18 -5.31 7.61
N LEU A 141 -15.20 -4.49 7.23
CA LEU A 141 -13.78 -4.79 7.38
C LEU A 141 -13.16 -3.72 8.27
N ARG A 142 -12.65 -4.11 9.44
CA ARG A 142 -11.93 -3.21 10.34
C ARG A 142 -10.59 -3.81 10.70
N GLY A 143 -9.57 -2.97 10.77
CA GLY A 143 -8.24 -3.46 11.05
C GLY A 143 -7.19 -2.38 11.18
N HIS A 144 -5.96 -2.85 11.17
CA HIS A 144 -4.77 -2.05 11.38
C HIS A 144 -3.65 -2.52 10.44
N LEU A 145 -2.89 -1.58 9.90
CA LEU A 145 -1.75 -1.85 9.03
C LEU A 145 -0.51 -1.12 9.56
N GLU A 146 0.52 -1.91 9.85
CA GLU A 146 1.87 -1.42 10.12
C GLU A 146 2.82 -1.92 9.03
N LEU A 147 3.66 -1.04 8.50
CA LEU A 147 4.68 -1.38 7.52
C LEU A 147 5.92 -0.52 7.73
N THR A 148 7.09 -1.15 7.75
CA THR A 148 8.39 -0.49 7.63
C THR A 148 8.98 -0.84 6.29
N VAL A 149 9.45 0.18 5.58
CA VAL A 149 10.08 0.07 4.27
C VAL A 149 11.51 0.58 4.36
N GLU A 150 12.45 -0.29 4.08
CA GLU A 150 13.87 0.03 3.92
C GLU A 150 14.21 0.07 2.42
N GLY A 151 14.91 1.13 1.99
CA GLY A 151 15.19 1.38 0.58
C GLY A 151 14.25 2.46 0.02
N GLN A 152 14.49 2.83 -1.24
CA GLN A 152 13.74 3.92 -1.85
C GLN A 152 12.25 3.59 -1.96
N THR A 153 11.38 4.53 -1.61
CA THR A 153 9.97 4.43 -1.99
C THR A 153 9.84 4.59 -3.50
N GLY A 154 9.00 3.79 -4.15
CA GLY A 154 8.74 3.94 -5.58
C GLY A 154 7.84 5.14 -5.90
N GLY A 155 7.63 5.40 -7.18
CA GLY A 155 6.75 6.47 -7.67
C GLY A 155 7.45 7.80 -7.93
N THR A 156 6.68 8.89 -7.95
CA THR A 156 7.11 10.14 -8.60
C THR A 156 7.90 11.10 -7.70
N CYS A 157 7.98 10.85 -6.40
CA CYS A 157 8.87 11.61 -5.51
C CYS A 157 9.46 10.73 -4.40
N PRO A 158 10.44 9.87 -4.76
CA PRO A 158 11.01 8.86 -3.88
C PRO A 158 11.63 9.47 -2.62
N GLY A 159 11.46 8.80 -1.49
CA GLY A 159 12.26 8.97 -0.28
C GLY A 159 13.09 7.71 0.00
N ASP A 160 13.92 7.77 1.04
CA ASP A 160 14.93 6.75 1.36
C ASP A 160 14.42 5.60 2.26
N ALA A 161 13.24 5.80 2.85
CA ALA A 161 12.52 4.83 3.67
C ALA A 161 11.07 5.30 3.87
N ALA A 162 10.19 4.41 4.30
CA ALA A 162 8.84 4.77 4.70
C ALA A 162 8.35 3.98 5.91
N GLU A 163 7.39 4.56 6.62
CA GLU A 163 6.63 3.89 7.65
C GLU A 163 5.13 4.14 7.47
N VAL A 164 4.36 3.07 7.60
CA VAL A 164 2.91 3.06 7.59
C VAL A 164 2.46 2.56 8.96
N ASP A 165 1.54 3.30 9.54
CA ASP A 165 0.81 2.98 10.77
C ASP A 165 -0.55 3.65 10.57
N LEU A 166 -1.58 2.85 10.37
CA LEU A 166 -2.95 3.32 10.19
C LEU A 166 -3.98 2.29 10.63
N ASP A 167 -5.09 2.80 11.14
CA ASP A 167 -6.32 2.06 11.29
C ASP A 167 -7.21 2.23 10.05
N PHE A 168 -8.00 1.21 9.74
CA PHE A 168 -9.01 1.28 8.70
C PHE A 168 -10.33 0.66 9.15
N ASP A 169 -11.42 1.20 8.60
CA ASP A 169 -12.78 0.77 8.89
C ASP A 169 -13.64 1.00 7.65
N PHE A 170 -14.10 -0.10 7.05
CA PHE A 170 -14.92 -0.10 5.84
C PHE A 170 -16.26 -0.74 6.15
N GLU A 171 -17.33 -0.01 5.90
CA GLU A 171 -18.69 -0.51 5.92
C GLU A 171 -19.20 -0.58 4.47
N ASN A 172 -19.83 -1.70 4.10
CA ASN A 172 -20.50 -1.89 2.81
C ASN A 172 -21.96 -1.44 2.83
#